data_AF-A0A928PC65-F1
#
_entry.id   AF-A0A928PC65-F1
#
_cell.length_a   1.000
_cell.length_b   1.000
_cell.length_c   1.000
_cell.angle_alpha   90.00
_cell.angle_beta   90.00
_cell.angle_gamma   90.00
#
_symmetry.space_group_name_H-M   'P 1'
#
loop_
_entity.id
_entity.type
_entity.pdbx_description
1 polymer ?
#
loop_
_entity_poly.entity_id
_entity_poly.type
_entity_poly.pdbx_seq_one_letter_code
_entity_poly.pdbx_strand_id
1 'polypeptide(L)'
;MRAEIRKVRKKTDKPFSVNVLPVQNGGDLYTPPMLKVIFEEKVPVVTFVGEPDPDLFTQFRERGIRIVYRSLNPSPENAAAAEEAGADIIVATGFDEGGTLPNRTLGTFSIVPLIADAVKHTPVMAAGGIADNRAFRAALALGAEGVYCGTAFLMSRESRMAENVKQAVLSADAEDLYLFRTIPAYYRSLPGRLAEELLAMDRSGATNEEIGKKMGGFANLRIGMLEGDMDAGYVSVGHGISQIHEILSAKEIVERITEGL
;
A
#
# COMPACT_ATOMS: atom_id res chain seq x y z
N MET A 1 16.48 -4.98 -9.42
CA MET A 1 15.33 -4.37 -10.12
C MET A 1 15.29 -4.64 -11.62
N ARG A 2 16.31 -4.27 -12.43
CA ARG A 2 16.31 -4.46 -13.89
C ARG A 2 15.92 -5.89 -14.34
N ALA A 3 16.52 -6.89 -13.70
CA ALA A 3 16.20 -8.29 -13.97
C ALA A 3 14.71 -8.62 -13.72
N GLU A 4 14.10 -8.06 -12.66
CA GLU A 4 12.69 -8.28 -12.33
C GLU A 4 11.76 -7.59 -13.34
N ILE A 5 12.08 -6.36 -13.76
CA ILE A 5 11.35 -5.67 -14.84
C ILE A 5 11.32 -6.52 -16.11
N ARG A 6 12.47 -7.08 -16.50
CA ARG A 6 12.57 -7.94 -17.69
C ARG A 6 11.83 -9.27 -17.51
N LYS A 7 11.72 -9.81 -16.30
CA LYS A 7 10.88 -10.99 -16.01
C LYS A 7 9.40 -10.68 -16.16
N VAL A 8 8.94 -9.51 -15.70
CA VAL A 8 7.54 -9.07 -15.88
C VAL A 8 7.20 -8.93 -17.36
N ARG A 9 8.06 -8.27 -18.16
CA ARG A 9 7.87 -8.12 -19.61
C ARG A 9 7.82 -9.45 -20.37
N LYS A 10 8.43 -10.52 -19.84
CA LYS A 10 8.31 -11.87 -20.42
C LYS A 10 6.98 -12.56 -20.11
N LYS A 11 6.23 -12.04 -19.13
CA LYS A 11 4.98 -12.63 -18.63
C LYS A 11 3.73 -11.85 -19.07
N THR A 12 3.88 -10.60 -19.51
CA THR A 12 2.77 -9.76 -19.96
C THR A 12 3.25 -8.64 -20.88
N ASP A 13 2.43 -8.34 -21.89
CA ASP A 13 2.55 -7.16 -22.75
C ASP A 13 1.73 -5.97 -22.23
N LYS A 14 0.91 -6.18 -21.19
CA LYS A 14 0.12 -5.11 -20.55
C LYS A 14 1.01 -4.19 -19.70
N PRO A 15 0.65 -2.90 -19.53
CA PRO A 15 1.38 -1.98 -18.66
C PRO A 15 1.48 -2.50 -17.22
N PHE A 16 2.58 -2.19 -16.55
CA PHE A 16 2.80 -2.48 -15.13
C PHE A 16 3.45 -1.27 -14.45
N SER A 17 3.25 -1.16 -13.14
CA SER A 17 3.83 -0.09 -12.34
C SER A 17 5.05 -0.56 -11.55
N VAL A 18 6.00 0.35 -11.33
CA VAL A 18 7.09 0.17 -10.34
C VAL A 18 6.87 1.17 -9.21
N ASN A 19 6.85 0.67 -7.98
CA ASN A 19 6.72 1.50 -6.78
C ASN A 19 8.06 2.20 -6.47
N VAL A 20 7.98 3.49 -6.14
CA VAL A 20 9.12 4.31 -5.71
C VAL A 20 8.70 5.10 -4.47
N LEU A 21 9.52 5.01 -3.42
CA LEU A 21 9.32 5.71 -2.15
C LEU A 21 10.61 6.48 -1.83
N PRO A 22 10.76 7.72 -2.31
CA PRO A 22 11.93 8.53 -1.99
C PRO A 22 12.01 8.87 -0.51
N VAL A 23 13.22 8.79 0.06
CA VAL A 23 13.49 9.19 1.44
C VAL A 23 13.94 10.65 1.44
N GLN A 24 13.12 11.54 2.01
CA GLN A 24 13.34 12.99 1.91
C GLN A 24 14.38 13.55 2.91
N ASN A 25 14.71 12.82 3.96
CA ASN A 25 15.58 13.30 5.06
C ASN A 25 17.08 12.99 4.83
N GLY A 26 17.50 12.78 3.59
CA GLY A 26 18.85 12.39 3.23
C GLY A 26 19.13 10.89 3.43
N GLY A 27 20.25 10.42 2.87
CA GLY A 27 20.64 9.01 2.96
C GLY A 27 19.84 8.05 2.08
N ASP A 28 19.11 8.57 1.07
CA ASP A 28 18.42 7.73 0.10
C ASP A 28 19.40 7.06 -0.87
N LEU A 29 19.85 5.87 -0.50
CA LEU A 29 20.78 5.08 -1.30
C LEU A 29 20.08 4.29 -2.42
N TYR A 30 18.75 4.17 -2.38
CA TYR A 30 18.01 3.23 -3.23
C TYR A 30 17.24 3.92 -4.35
N THR A 31 16.62 5.05 -4.09
CA THR A 31 15.78 5.73 -5.09
C THR A 31 16.58 6.22 -6.29
N PRO A 32 17.73 6.92 -6.15
CA PRO A 32 18.48 7.39 -7.32
C PRO A 32 18.89 6.26 -8.30
N PRO A 33 19.50 5.14 -7.87
CA PRO A 33 19.79 4.03 -8.78
C PRO A 33 18.52 3.33 -9.28
N MET A 34 17.42 3.32 -8.51
CA MET A 34 16.13 2.80 -9.00
C MET A 34 15.58 3.65 -10.15
N LEU A 35 15.54 4.99 -10.00
CA LEU A 35 15.08 5.92 -11.03
C LEU A 35 15.86 5.76 -12.33
N LYS A 36 17.20 5.63 -12.24
CA LYS A 36 18.04 5.33 -13.41
C LYS A 36 17.56 4.08 -14.16
N VAL A 37 17.28 2.99 -13.44
CA VAL A 37 16.79 1.75 -14.04
C VAL A 37 15.38 1.92 -14.63
N ILE A 38 14.49 2.65 -13.95
CA ILE A 38 13.12 2.94 -14.41
C ILE A 38 13.15 3.68 -15.75
N PHE A 39 13.99 4.71 -15.85
CA PHE A 39 14.17 5.49 -17.08
C PHE A 39 14.78 4.66 -18.21
N GLU A 40 15.85 3.91 -17.92
CA GLU A 40 16.53 3.09 -18.94
C GLU A 40 15.66 1.94 -19.46
N GLU A 41 14.85 1.30 -18.60
CA GLU A 41 13.94 0.22 -18.99
C GLU A 41 12.57 0.73 -19.49
N LYS A 42 12.37 2.05 -19.55
CA LYS A 42 11.14 2.73 -20.01
C LYS A 42 9.89 2.11 -19.39
N VAL A 43 9.87 2.03 -18.06
CA VAL A 43 8.71 1.52 -17.32
C VAL A 43 7.51 2.41 -17.62
N PRO A 44 6.32 1.86 -17.92
CA PRO A 44 5.20 2.67 -18.41
C PRO A 44 4.52 3.50 -17.31
N VAL A 45 4.54 3.02 -16.06
CA VAL A 45 3.89 3.69 -14.92
C VAL A 45 4.80 3.62 -13.68
N VAL A 46 4.83 4.68 -12.88
CA VAL A 46 5.39 4.65 -11.53
C VAL A 46 4.29 4.84 -10.50
N THR A 47 4.36 4.09 -9.40
CA THR A 47 3.59 4.40 -8.21
C THR A 47 4.51 5.19 -7.29
N PHE A 48 4.33 6.50 -7.26
CA PHE A 48 5.13 7.40 -6.47
C PHE A 48 4.51 7.57 -5.08
N VAL A 49 5.27 7.23 -4.04
CA VAL A 49 4.81 7.30 -2.65
C VAL A 49 5.62 8.35 -1.90
N GLY A 50 4.96 9.23 -1.15
CA GLY A 50 5.61 10.29 -0.38
C GLY A 50 5.00 11.67 -0.65
N GLU A 51 5.77 12.74 -0.47
CA GLU A 51 5.34 14.10 -0.81
C GLU A 51 5.51 14.37 -2.31
N PRO A 52 4.64 15.18 -2.94
CA PRO A 52 4.77 15.51 -4.36
C PRO A 52 6.14 16.11 -4.71
N ASP A 53 6.72 15.67 -5.83
CA ASP A 53 8.01 16.13 -6.34
C ASP A 53 7.83 16.63 -7.79
N PRO A 54 7.59 17.94 -7.99
CA PRO A 54 7.33 18.51 -9.31
C PRO A 54 8.46 18.29 -10.32
N ASP A 55 9.72 18.30 -9.87
CA ASP A 55 10.89 18.13 -10.73
C ASP A 55 10.98 16.69 -11.22
N LEU A 56 10.79 15.73 -10.31
CA LEU A 56 10.79 14.32 -10.67
C LEU A 56 9.54 13.93 -11.49
N PHE A 57 8.39 14.53 -11.20
CA PHE A 57 7.17 14.31 -11.99
C PHE A 57 7.33 14.83 -13.41
N THR A 58 7.97 15.99 -13.58
CA THR A 58 8.34 16.51 -14.90
C THR A 58 9.25 15.53 -15.64
N GLN A 59 10.28 15.01 -14.98
CA GLN A 59 11.17 14.01 -15.59
C GLN A 59 10.44 12.73 -16.03
N PHE A 60 9.47 12.25 -15.26
CA PHE A 60 8.62 11.12 -15.66
C PHE A 60 7.79 11.45 -16.90
N ARG A 61 7.09 12.59 -16.90
CA ARG A 61 6.23 13.00 -18.02
C ARG A 61 7.00 13.20 -19.32
N GLU A 62 8.16 13.85 -19.29
CA GLU A 62 9.04 14.03 -20.46
C GLU A 62 9.46 12.69 -21.09
N ARG A 63 9.46 11.61 -20.31
CA ARG A 63 9.81 10.26 -20.74
C ARG A 63 8.57 9.41 -21.07
N GLY A 64 7.37 10.00 -21.02
CA GLY A 64 6.10 9.31 -21.26
C GLY A 64 5.72 8.30 -20.18
N ILE A 65 6.25 8.47 -18.96
CA ILE A 65 5.97 7.59 -17.82
C ILE A 65 4.80 8.18 -17.02
N ARG A 66 3.74 7.40 -16.82
CA ARG A 66 2.56 7.81 -16.06
C ARG A 66 2.79 7.73 -14.55
N ILE A 67 2.14 8.58 -13.77
CA ILE A 67 2.36 8.74 -12.34
C ILE A 67 1.07 8.41 -11.58
N VAL A 68 1.10 7.34 -10.81
CA VAL A 68 0.12 7.06 -9.76
C VAL A 68 0.69 7.62 -8.45
N TYR A 69 0.13 8.71 -7.94
CA TYR A 69 0.57 9.35 -6.72
C TYR A 69 -0.17 8.80 -5.49
N ARG A 70 0.58 8.51 -4.43
CA ARG A 70 0.04 8.07 -3.14
C ARG A 70 0.80 8.75 -1.99
N SER A 71 0.11 9.52 -1.16
CA SER A 71 0.73 10.05 0.06
C SER A 71 0.78 8.98 1.17
N LEU A 72 1.79 9.04 2.04
CA LEU A 72 1.79 8.31 3.32
C LEU A 72 0.79 8.91 4.31
N ASN A 73 0.48 10.20 4.18
CA ASN A 73 -0.44 10.94 5.04
C ASN A 73 -1.42 11.74 4.16
N PRO A 74 -2.37 11.07 3.49
CA PRO A 74 -3.24 11.71 2.51
C PRO A 74 -4.04 12.87 3.10
N SER A 75 -4.08 13.97 2.35
CA SER A 75 -4.86 15.16 2.68
C SER A 75 -5.27 15.90 1.41
N PRO A 76 -6.35 16.73 1.45
CA PRO A 76 -6.73 17.58 0.33
C PRO A 76 -5.57 18.37 -0.26
N GLU A 77 -4.71 18.90 0.60
CA GLU A 77 -3.60 19.77 0.20
C GLU A 77 -2.55 19.00 -0.61
N ASN A 78 -2.13 17.82 -0.16
CA ASN A 78 -1.12 17.04 -0.90
C ASN A 78 -1.69 16.36 -2.15
N ALA A 79 -3.00 16.07 -2.18
CA ALA A 79 -3.67 15.60 -3.38
C ALA A 79 -3.75 16.70 -4.44
N ALA A 80 -4.19 17.91 -4.07
CA ALA A 80 -4.21 19.06 -4.97
C ALA A 80 -2.80 19.41 -5.47
N ALA A 81 -1.79 19.42 -4.59
CA ALA A 81 -0.41 19.66 -4.97
C ALA A 81 0.15 18.58 -5.92
N ALA A 82 -0.25 17.31 -5.75
CA ALA A 82 0.15 16.25 -6.67
C ALA A 82 -0.53 16.38 -8.06
N GLU A 83 -1.80 16.79 -8.09
CA GLU A 83 -2.50 17.13 -9.34
C GLU A 83 -1.79 18.29 -10.06
N GLU A 84 -1.49 19.38 -9.35
CA GLU A 84 -0.74 20.52 -9.90
C GLU A 84 0.66 20.13 -10.39
N ALA A 85 1.33 19.24 -9.65
CA ALA A 85 2.62 18.68 -10.04
C ALA A 85 2.52 17.73 -11.24
N GLY A 86 1.32 17.35 -11.68
CA GLY A 86 1.04 16.56 -12.87
C GLY A 86 1.02 15.05 -12.64
N ALA A 87 0.48 14.59 -11.50
CA ALA A 87 0.10 13.20 -11.30
C ALA A 87 -1.02 12.79 -12.28
N ASP A 88 -1.01 11.54 -12.76
CA ASP A 88 -2.05 11.01 -13.65
C ASP A 88 -3.20 10.32 -12.90
N ILE A 89 -2.93 9.79 -11.71
CA ILE A 89 -3.93 9.20 -10.81
C ILE A 89 -3.54 9.50 -9.36
N ILE A 90 -4.51 9.83 -8.51
CA ILE A 90 -4.30 10.04 -7.07
C ILE A 90 -4.90 8.88 -6.28
N VAL A 91 -4.18 8.36 -5.29
CA VAL A 91 -4.64 7.29 -4.41
C VAL A 91 -5.04 7.86 -3.05
N ALA A 92 -6.35 7.88 -2.77
CA ALA A 92 -6.90 8.25 -1.47
C ALA A 92 -6.87 7.03 -0.53
N THR A 93 -5.89 6.99 0.38
CA THR A 93 -5.70 5.83 1.27
C THR A 93 -6.27 6.07 2.67
N GLY A 94 -7.20 5.21 3.09
CA GLY A 94 -7.77 5.25 4.43
C GLY A 94 -6.96 4.46 5.45
N PHE A 95 -7.24 4.72 6.73
CA PHE A 95 -6.65 4.04 7.88
C PHE A 95 -6.99 2.53 7.97
N ASP A 96 -7.83 2.02 7.06
CA ASP A 96 -8.13 0.60 6.88
C ASP A 96 -7.03 -0.17 6.13
N GLU A 97 -6.00 0.52 5.64
CA GLU A 97 -4.87 -0.11 4.97
C GLU A 97 -4.05 -1.03 5.88
N GLY A 98 -3.16 -1.81 5.25
CA GLY A 98 -2.06 -2.51 5.92
C GLY A 98 -0.72 -1.91 5.47
N GLY A 99 0.35 -2.23 6.18
CA GLY A 99 1.66 -1.60 6.00
C GLY A 99 1.82 -0.39 6.91
N THR A 100 2.45 0.67 6.40
CA THR A 100 2.56 1.95 7.11
C THR A 100 1.21 2.67 7.05
N LEU A 101 0.50 2.77 8.17
CA LEU A 101 -0.78 3.46 8.22
C LEU A 101 -0.58 4.99 8.29
N PRO A 102 -1.55 5.79 7.78
CA PRO A 102 -1.53 7.23 7.89
C PRO A 102 -1.49 7.71 9.35
N ASN A 103 -0.89 8.87 9.60
CA ASN A 103 -0.90 9.49 10.92
C ASN A 103 -2.29 9.94 11.37
N ARG A 104 -3.15 10.33 10.41
CA ARG A 104 -4.56 10.67 10.63
C ARG A 104 -5.38 9.39 10.55
N THR A 105 -6.18 9.14 11.57
CA THR A 105 -7.03 7.94 11.69
C THR A 105 -8.35 8.06 10.91
N LEU A 106 -8.30 8.63 9.69
CA LEU A 106 -9.46 8.73 8.81
C LEU A 106 -9.61 7.42 8.01
N GLY A 107 -10.71 6.71 8.23
CA GLY A 107 -11.06 5.52 7.45
C GLY A 107 -11.39 5.85 6.00
N THR A 108 -11.40 4.81 5.16
CA THR A 108 -11.58 4.90 3.70
C THR A 108 -12.88 5.61 3.34
N PHE A 109 -13.95 5.36 4.10
CA PHE A 109 -15.26 6.01 3.89
C PHE A 109 -15.20 7.54 4.00
N SER A 110 -14.30 8.07 4.84
CA SER A 110 -14.18 9.50 5.09
C SER A 110 -13.10 10.17 4.24
N ILE A 111 -11.97 9.51 4.01
CA ILE A 111 -10.85 10.12 3.27
C ILE A 111 -11.11 10.17 1.76
N VAL A 112 -11.83 9.19 1.19
CA VAL A 112 -12.09 9.14 -0.25
C VAL A 112 -12.87 10.35 -0.75
N PRO A 113 -14.06 10.70 -0.22
CA PRO A 113 -14.81 11.86 -0.71
C PRO A 113 -14.05 13.16 -0.42
N LEU A 114 -13.34 13.24 0.71
CA LEU A 114 -12.53 14.39 1.07
C LEU A 114 -11.42 14.70 0.04
N ILE A 115 -10.78 13.66 -0.51
CA ILE A 115 -9.76 13.80 -1.55
C ILE A 115 -10.41 14.00 -2.92
N ALA A 116 -11.48 13.28 -3.23
CA ALA A 116 -12.19 13.40 -4.51
C ALA A 116 -12.73 14.82 -4.73
N ASP A 117 -13.25 15.49 -3.69
CA ASP A 117 -13.73 16.87 -3.79
C ASP A 117 -12.59 17.90 -3.95
N ALA A 118 -11.39 17.58 -3.46
CA ALA A 118 -10.22 18.46 -3.53
C ALA A 118 -9.57 18.48 -4.91
N VAL A 119 -9.54 17.32 -5.57
CA VAL A 119 -8.93 17.10 -6.89
C VAL A 119 -9.94 17.46 -7.99
N LYS A 120 -9.52 18.18 -9.03
CA LYS A 120 -10.44 18.75 -10.03
C LYS A 120 -10.49 18.01 -11.35
N HIS A 121 -9.39 17.38 -11.74
CA HIS A 121 -9.20 16.84 -13.09
C HIS A 121 -8.59 15.45 -13.10
N THR A 122 -7.92 15.06 -12.03
CA THR A 122 -7.18 13.80 -11.92
C THR A 122 -8.07 12.72 -11.31
N PRO A 123 -8.18 11.52 -11.91
CA PRO A 123 -8.98 10.46 -11.34
C PRO A 123 -8.44 10.02 -9.98
N VAL A 124 -9.36 9.68 -9.06
CA VAL A 124 -9.03 9.22 -7.71
C VAL A 124 -9.30 7.72 -7.57
N MET A 125 -8.31 6.97 -7.07
CA MET A 125 -8.48 5.59 -6.64
C MET A 125 -8.62 5.52 -5.13
N ALA A 126 -9.59 4.74 -4.63
CA ALA A 126 -9.72 4.47 -3.20
C ALA A 126 -8.77 3.33 -2.77
N ALA A 127 -8.19 3.43 -1.57
CA ALA A 127 -7.34 2.40 -1.00
C ALA A 127 -7.59 2.23 0.51
N GLY A 128 -7.40 1.01 1.01
CA GLY A 128 -7.66 0.65 2.41
C GLY A 128 -8.96 -0.12 2.57
N GLY A 129 -8.92 -1.31 3.19
CA GLY A 129 -10.12 -2.12 3.45
C GLY A 129 -10.82 -2.76 2.23
N ILE A 130 -10.38 -2.50 0.99
CA ILE A 130 -11.06 -2.98 -0.22
C ILE A 130 -10.61 -4.40 -0.58
N ALA A 131 -11.54 -5.35 -0.50
CA ALA A 131 -11.29 -6.77 -0.84
C ALA A 131 -12.41 -7.44 -1.65
N ASP A 132 -13.57 -6.79 -1.82
CA ASP A 132 -14.72 -7.33 -2.57
C ASP A 132 -15.48 -6.23 -3.34
N ASN A 133 -16.54 -6.62 -4.04
CA ASN A 133 -17.34 -5.70 -4.84
C ASN A 133 -18.16 -4.70 -4.02
N ARG A 134 -18.57 -5.03 -2.78
CA ARG A 134 -19.31 -4.11 -1.91
C ARG A 134 -18.44 -2.91 -1.59
N ALA A 135 -17.18 -3.15 -1.22
CA ALA A 135 -16.22 -2.09 -0.95
C ALA A 135 -15.91 -1.27 -2.22
N PHE A 136 -15.77 -1.90 -3.39
CA PHE A 136 -15.54 -1.14 -4.63
C PHE A 136 -16.77 -0.28 -5.01
N ARG A 137 -17.99 -0.83 -4.94
CA ARG A 137 -19.22 -0.04 -5.19
C ARG A 137 -19.36 1.14 -4.22
N ALA A 138 -19.01 0.95 -2.95
CA ALA A 138 -18.98 2.04 -1.98
C ALA A 138 -17.92 3.10 -2.36
N ALA A 139 -16.72 2.68 -2.77
CA ALA A 139 -15.68 3.61 -3.23
C ALA A 139 -16.14 4.46 -4.43
N LEU A 140 -16.82 3.85 -5.41
CA LEU A 140 -17.40 4.59 -6.54
C LEU A 140 -18.45 5.61 -6.09
N ALA A 141 -19.33 5.23 -5.15
CA ALA A 141 -20.33 6.13 -4.60
C ALA A 141 -19.72 7.31 -3.81
N LEU A 142 -18.51 7.13 -3.28
CA LEU A 142 -17.75 8.15 -2.57
C LEU A 142 -16.93 9.07 -3.50
N GLY A 143 -17.02 8.88 -4.82
CA GLY A 143 -16.33 9.73 -5.80
C GLY A 143 -14.99 9.18 -6.31
N ALA A 144 -14.60 7.97 -5.95
CA ALA A 144 -13.47 7.30 -6.60
C ALA A 144 -13.87 6.78 -8.00
N GLU A 145 -12.89 6.65 -8.89
CA GLU A 145 -13.04 6.09 -10.25
C GLU A 145 -12.33 4.73 -10.39
N GLY A 146 -11.68 4.27 -9.32
CA GLY A 146 -11.01 2.98 -9.26
C GLY A 146 -10.59 2.63 -7.85
N VAL A 147 -9.91 1.49 -7.70
CA VAL A 147 -9.43 0.99 -6.41
C VAL A 147 -7.99 0.53 -6.47
N TYR A 148 -7.27 0.75 -5.37
CA TYR A 148 -5.90 0.30 -5.15
C TYR A 148 -5.89 -0.71 -4.01
N CYS A 149 -5.75 -1.99 -4.36
CA CYS A 149 -5.91 -3.10 -3.42
C CYS A 149 -4.56 -3.74 -3.07
N GLY A 150 -4.28 -3.88 -1.78
CA GLY A 150 -3.07 -4.56 -1.27
C GLY A 150 -3.38 -5.97 -0.77
N THR A 151 -4.03 -6.06 0.39
CA THR A 151 -4.31 -7.31 1.10
C THR A 151 -5.05 -8.35 0.28
N ALA A 152 -6.02 -7.95 -0.55
CA ALA A 152 -6.70 -8.86 -1.47
C ALA A 152 -5.72 -9.61 -2.39
N PHE A 153 -4.74 -8.90 -2.97
CA PHE A 153 -3.72 -9.51 -3.83
C PHE A 153 -2.61 -10.22 -3.07
N LEU A 154 -2.36 -9.91 -1.79
CA LEU A 154 -1.48 -10.72 -0.93
C LEU A 154 -2.01 -12.15 -0.77
N MET A 155 -3.34 -12.31 -0.82
CA MET A 155 -4.04 -13.58 -0.74
C MET A 155 -4.19 -14.30 -2.09
N SER A 156 -3.49 -13.82 -3.14
CA SER A 156 -3.46 -14.51 -4.43
C SER A 156 -2.55 -15.76 -4.41
N ARG A 157 -2.81 -16.73 -5.29
CA ARG A 157 -1.91 -17.88 -5.53
C ARG A 157 -0.55 -17.43 -6.05
N GLU A 158 -0.50 -16.33 -6.79
CA GLU A 158 0.71 -15.75 -7.38
C GLU A 158 1.55 -14.96 -6.36
N SER A 159 0.96 -14.53 -5.24
CA SER A 159 1.65 -13.85 -4.15
C SER A 159 2.69 -14.75 -3.50
N ARG A 160 3.87 -14.18 -3.22
CA ARG A 160 4.99 -14.83 -2.52
C ARG A 160 4.84 -14.88 -1.00
N MET A 161 3.73 -14.38 -0.46
CA MET A 161 3.44 -14.52 0.97
C MET A 161 3.43 -16.00 1.34
N ALA A 162 4.03 -16.34 2.48
CA ALA A 162 4.14 -17.72 2.93
C ALA A 162 2.76 -18.36 3.10
N GLU A 163 2.64 -19.65 2.78
CA GLU A 163 1.33 -20.32 2.74
C GLU A 163 0.68 -20.36 4.12
N ASN A 164 1.44 -20.65 5.18
CA ASN A 164 0.94 -20.62 6.55
C ASN A 164 0.43 -19.23 6.96
N VAL A 165 1.04 -18.16 6.44
CA VAL A 165 0.59 -16.78 6.68
C VAL A 165 -0.74 -16.51 5.96
N LYS A 166 -0.90 -16.99 4.72
CA LYS A 166 -2.19 -16.93 4.02
C LYS A 166 -3.27 -17.67 4.81
N GLN A 167 -2.99 -18.87 5.32
CA GLN A 167 -3.94 -19.62 6.15
C GLN A 167 -4.29 -18.88 7.46
N ALA A 168 -3.32 -18.21 8.08
CA ALA A 168 -3.58 -17.35 9.24
C ALA A 168 -4.49 -16.17 8.90
N VAL A 169 -4.31 -15.53 7.73
CA VAL A 169 -5.22 -14.47 7.26
C VAL A 169 -6.64 -15.00 7.05
N LEU A 170 -6.82 -16.20 6.49
CA LEU A 170 -8.15 -16.82 6.32
C LEU A 170 -8.84 -17.16 7.64
N SER A 171 -8.07 -17.31 8.71
CA SER A 171 -8.57 -17.71 10.03
C SER A 171 -8.79 -16.52 10.97
N ALA A 172 -8.56 -15.29 10.50
CA ALA A 172 -8.62 -14.07 11.30
C ALA A 172 -9.56 -13.03 10.68
N ASP A 173 -10.15 -12.21 11.54
CA ASP A 173 -10.95 -11.05 11.16
C ASP A 173 -10.23 -9.74 11.49
N ALA A 174 -10.76 -8.61 10.99
CA ALA A 174 -10.20 -7.29 11.27
C ALA A 174 -10.08 -6.98 12.77
N GLU A 175 -10.95 -7.55 13.61
CA GLU A 175 -10.94 -7.38 15.06
C GLU A 175 -9.74 -8.05 15.75
N ASP A 176 -9.14 -9.06 15.12
CA ASP A 176 -7.97 -9.76 15.66
C ASP A 176 -6.66 -8.99 15.46
N LEU A 177 -6.67 -7.93 14.64
CA LEU A 177 -5.46 -7.19 14.30
C LEU A 177 -4.98 -6.31 15.44
N TYR A 178 -3.69 -6.44 15.77
CA TYR A 178 -3.03 -5.58 16.74
C TYR A 178 -2.57 -4.29 16.06
N LEU A 179 -3.12 -3.16 16.53
CA LEU A 179 -2.72 -1.81 16.14
C LEU A 179 -1.79 -1.24 17.21
N PHE A 180 -0.62 -0.76 16.79
CA PHE A 180 0.35 -0.13 17.69
C PHE A 180 1.04 1.08 17.02
N ARG A 181 1.40 2.07 17.83
CA ARG A 181 2.20 3.23 17.41
C ARG A 181 3.65 2.82 17.13
N THR A 182 4.26 3.43 16.13
CA THR A 182 5.66 3.20 15.75
C THR A 182 6.12 4.33 14.82
N ILE A 183 7.33 4.24 14.26
CA ILE A 183 7.79 5.14 13.20
C ILE A 183 7.33 4.58 11.84
N PRO A 184 6.70 5.39 10.96
CA PRO A 184 6.46 6.82 11.12
C PRO A 184 5.20 7.20 11.91
N ALA A 185 4.20 6.31 12.02
CA ALA A 185 3.00 6.58 12.81
C ALA A 185 2.38 5.31 13.43
N TYR A 186 1.81 4.45 12.60
CA TYR A 186 1.11 3.24 13.04
C TYR A 186 1.40 2.08 12.12
N TYR A 187 1.39 0.88 12.69
CA TYR A 187 1.29 -0.37 11.97
C TYR A 187 0.18 -1.22 12.57
N ARG A 188 -0.39 -2.09 11.75
CA ARG A 188 -1.23 -3.19 12.24
C ARG A 188 -0.66 -4.53 11.80
N SER A 189 -0.85 -5.54 12.64
CA SER A 189 -0.39 -6.89 12.38
C SER A 189 -1.43 -7.93 12.81
N LEU A 190 -1.42 -9.09 12.16
CA LEU A 190 -1.97 -10.30 12.78
C LEU A 190 -1.27 -10.60 14.12
N PRO A 191 -1.92 -11.33 15.03
CA PRO A 191 -1.30 -11.83 16.25
C PRO A 191 -0.03 -12.66 15.97
N GLY A 192 0.90 -12.57 16.91
CA GLY A 192 2.20 -13.23 16.89
C GLY A 192 3.08 -12.61 17.98
N ARG A 193 4.07 -13.36 18.49
CA ARG A 193 4.83 -12.93 19.68
C ARG A 193 5.45 -11.54 19.55
N LEU A 194 6.10 -11.21 18.44
CA LEU A 194 6.64 -9.85 18.24
C LEU A 194 5.52 -8.80 18.22
N ALA A 195 4.40 -9.06 17.55
CA ALA A 195 3.27 -8.12 17.49
C ALA A 195 2.63 -7.88 18.88
N GLU A 196 2.52 -8.92 19.70
CA GLU A 196 2.06 -8.83 21.10
C GLU A 196 3.01 -7.96 21.94
N GLU A 197 4.32 -8.15 21.81
CA GLU A 197 5.33 -7.35 22.49
C GLU A 197 5.24 -5.87 22.07
N LEU A 198 5.08 -5.58 20.77
CA LEU A 198 4.93 -4.22 20.26
C LEU A 198 3.66 -3.54 20.78
N LEU A 199 2.53 -4.26 20.79
CA LEU A 199 1.27 -3.78 21.35
C LEU A 199 1.37 -3.51 22.85
N ALA A 200 2.04 -4.40 23.59
CA ALA A 200 2.27 -4.22 25.02
C ALA A 200 3.16 -3.00 25.31
N MET A 201 4.25 -2.82 24.55
CA MET A 201 5.12 -1.64 24.64
C MET A 201 4.33 -0.35 24.41
N ASP A 202 3.48 -0.32 23.38
CA ASP A 202 2.63 0.84 23.09
C ASP A 202 1.68 1.16 24.24
N ARG A 203 0.99 0.14 24.77
CA ARG A 203 0.09 0.28 25.93
C ARG A 203 0.80 0.71 27.21
N SER A 204 2.07 0.35 27.36
CA SER A 204 2.93 0.78 28.48
C SER A 204 3.53 2.17 28.29
N GLY A 205 3.27 2.84 27.16
CA GLY A 205 3.70 4.21 26.92
C GLY A 205 5.13 4.35 26.37
N ALA A 206 5.70 3.28 25.79
CA ALA A 206 6.97 3.37 25.06
C ALA A 206 6.88 4.40 23.91
N THR A 207 8.01 5.00 23.54
CA THR A 207 8.04 5.95 22.43
C THR A 207 7.97 5.25 21.08
N ASN A 208 7.58 5.98 20.04
CA ASN A 208 7.53 5.46 18.67
C ASN A 208 8.91 4.93 18.21
N GLU A 209 10.00 5.57 18.63
CA GLU A 209 11.38 5.16 18.35
C GLU A 209 11.73 3.83 18.99
N GLU A 210 11.34 3.63 20.25
CA GLU A 210 11.59 2.38 20.98
C GLU A 210 10.85 1.22 20.33
N ILE A 211 9.57 1.44 19.99
CA ILE A 211 8.74 0.44 19.31
C ILE A 211 9.29 0.19 17.90
N GLY A 212 9.65 1.24 17.15
CA GLY A 212 10.23 1.11 15.80
C GLY A 212 11.55 0.34 15.79
N LYS A 213 12.41 0.57 16.78
CA LYS A 213 13.66 -0.18 16.97
C LYS A 213 13.39 -1.66 17.24
N LYS A 214 12.42 -1.97 18.10
CA LYS A 214 12.02 -3.35 18.41
C LYS A 214 11.37 -4.04 17.20
N MET A 215 10.53 -3.31 16.47
CA MET A 215 9.79 -3.79 15.31
C MET A 215 10.71 -4.24 14.18
N GLY A 216 11.89 -3.62 14.01
CA GLY A 216 12.91 -4.07 13.05
C GLY A 216 12.57 -3.82 11.57
N GLY A 217 11.54 -3.02 11.30
CA GLY A 217 11.14 -2.58 9.95
C GLY A 217 10.96 -3.72 8.96
N PHE A 218 11.36 -3.49 7.70
CA PHE A 218 11.16 -4.46 6.61
C PHE A 218 11.89 -5.79 6.80
N ALA A 219 12.91 -5.88 7.65
CA ALA A 219 13.59 -7.13 7.94
C ALA A 219 12.65 -8.13 8.65
N ASN A 220 11.93 -7.66 9.67
CA ASN A 220 10.99 -8.48 10.42
C ASN A 220 9.64 -8.64 9.69
N LEU A 221 9.27 -7.69 8.83
CA LEU A 221 8.15 -7.89 7.90
C LEU A 221 8.43 -9.06 6.94
N ARG A 222 9.66 -9.14 6.41
CA ARG A 222 10.11 -10.23 5.53
C ARG A 222 10.07 -11.57 6.27
N ILE A 223 10.59 -11.63 7.49
CA ILE A 223 10.58 -12.83 8.34
C ILE A 223 9.13 -13.31 8.56
N GLY A 224 8.23 -12.40 8.94
CA GLY A 224 6.83 -12.72 9.19
C GLY A 224 6.09 -13.15 7.93
N MET A 225 6.11 -12.32 6.88
CA MET A 225 5.24 -12.50 5.72
C MET A 225 5.81 -13.41 4.63
N LEU A 226 7.12 -13.37 4.36
CA LEU A 226 7.73 -14.14 3.26
C LEU A 226 8.35 -15.44 3.74
N GLU A 227 8.95 -15.46 4.94
CA GLU A 227 9.57 -16.67 5.50
C GLU A 227 8.59 -17.47 6.36
N GLY A 228 7.48 -16.84 6.78
CA GLY A 228 6.39 -17.49 7.49
C GLY A 228 6.59 -17.61 9.00
N ASP A 229 7.60 -16.97 9.57
CA ASP A 229 7.84 -16.94 11.02
C ASP A 229 7.12 -15.74 11.64
N MET A 230 5.83 -15.95 11.94
CA MET A 230 4.94 -14.93 12.50
C MET A 230 5.28 -14.53 13.95
N ASP A 231 6.09 -15.32 14.65
CA ASP A 231 6.49 -15.04 16.03
C ASP A 231 7.79 -14.23 16.11
N ALA A 232 8.72 -14.45 15.17
CA ALA A 232 9.94 -13.65 15.06
C ALA A 232 9.75 -12.39 14.20
N GLY A 233 8.80 -12.42 13.28
CA GLY A 233 8.42 -11.31 12.42
C GLY A 233 7.05 -10.71 12.77
N TYR A 234 6.50 -9.92 11.85
CA TYR A 234 5.13 -9.43 11.94
C TYR A 234 4.45 -9.48 10.56
N VAL A 235 3.11 -9.56 10.54
CA VAL A 235 2.32 -9.75 9.33
C VAL A 235 1.36 -8.60 9.15
N SER A 236 1.69 -7.66 8.27
CA SER A 236 0.87 -6.48 8.06
C SER A 236 -0.15 -6.67 6.93
N VAL A 237 -1.42 -6.56 7.27
CA VAL A 237 -2.59 -6.66 6.39
C VAL A 237 -3.61 -5.59 6.79
N GLY A 238 -4.49 -5.17 5.88
CA GLY A 238 -5.54 -4.18 6.15
C GLY A 238 -6.85 -4.82 6.62
N HIS A 239 -7.80 -4.01 7.08
CA HIS A 239 -9.10 -4.47 7.59
C HIS A 239 -9.96 -5.25 6.58
N GLY A 240 -9.61 -5.19 5.28
CA GLY A 240 -10.27 -5.96 4.24
C GLY A 240 -10.12 -7.49 4.39
N ILE A 241 -9.27 -7.98 5.30
CA ILE A 241 -9.10 -9.42 5.56
C ILE A 241 -10.40 -10.14 5.86
N SER A 242 -11.33 -9.50 6.58
CA SER A 242 -12.60 -10.12 7.00
C SER A 242 -13.52 -10.50 5.82
N GLN A 243 -13.23 -10.02 4.60
CA GLN A 243 -13.99 -10.36 3.39
C GLN A 243 -13.25 -11.37 2.49
N ILE A 244 -12.10 -11.89 2.94
CA ILE A 244 -11.30 -12.85 2.20
C ILE A 244 -11.45 -14.23 2.84
N HIS A 245 -12.22 -15.10 2.18
CA HIS A 245 -12.54 -16.44 2.71
C HIS A 245 -11.81 -17.58 1.98
N GLU A 246 -11.03 -17.27 0.94
CA GLU A 246 -10.29 -18.28 0.18
C GLU A 246 -9.09 -17.66 -0.56
N ILE A 247 -8.15 -18.51 -0.98
CA ILE A 247 -6.98 -18.14 -1.77
C ILE A 247 -7.30 -18.29 -3.26
N LEU A 248 -7.47 -17.14 -3.92
CA LEU A 248 -7.82 -17.05 -5.34
C LEU A 248 -6.60 -16.79 -6.22
N SER A 249 -6.74 -16.93 -7.54
CA SER A 249 -5.79 -16.32 -8.48
C SER A 249 -5.99 -14.81 -8.53
N ALA A 250 -4.96 -14.08 -8.95
CA ALA A 250 -5.07 -12.64 -9.17
C ALA A 250 -6.20 -12.30 -10.16
N LYS A 251 -6.46 -13.16 -11.14
CA LYS A 251 -7.59 -13.00 -12.08
C LYS A 251 -8.94 -13.08 -11.36
N GLU A 252 -9.18 -14.12 -10.59
CA GLU A 252 -10.43 -14.32 -9.84
C GLU A 252 -10.64 -13.21 -8.81
N ILE A 253 -9.57 -12.67 -8.21
CA ILE A 253 -9.65 -11.50 -7.30
C ILE A 253 -10.16 -10.27 -8.05
N VAL A 254 -9.63 -9.98 -9.24
CA VAL A 254 -10.15 -8.89 -10.08
C VAL A 254 -11.62 -9.12 -10.40
N GLU A 255 -11.98 -10.31 -10.88
CA GLU A 255 -13.37 -10.66 -11.23
C GLU A 255 -14.32 -10.49 -10.03
N ARG A 256 -13.91 -10.92 -8.84
CA ARG A 256 -14.67 -10.75 -7.58
C ARG A 256 -14.83 -9.29 -7.20
N ILE A 257 -13.77 -8.49 -7.29
CA ILE A 257 -13.82 -7.06 -6.91
C ILE A 257 -14.69 -6.29 -7.90
N THR A 258 -14.66 -6.65 -9.19
CA THR A 258 -15.42 -5.96 -10.25
C THR A 258 -16.80 -6.55 -10.50
N GLU A 259 -17.23 -7.54 -9.73
CA GLU A 259 -18.49 -8.25 -9.98
C GLU A 259 -19.70 -7.30 -9.93
N GLY A 260 -20.40 -7.18 -11.06
CA GLY A 260 -21.61 -6.37 -11.19
C GLY A 260 -21.37 -4.87 -11.45
N LEU A 261 -20.16 -4.49 -11.84
CA LEU A 261 -19.81 -3.13 -12.33
C LEU A 261 -19.90 -3.01 -13.85
#